data_AF-A0A4V2BA25-F1
#
_entry.id   AF-A0A4V2BA25-F1
#
_cell.length_a   1.000
_cell.length_b   1.000
_cell.length_c   1.000
_cell.angle_alpha   90.00
_cell.angle_beta   90.00
_cell.angle_gamma   90.00
#
_symmetry.space_group_name_H-M   'P 1'
#
loop_
_entity.id
_entity.type
_entity.pdbx_description
1 polymer ?
#
loop_
_entity_poly.entity_id
_entity_poly.type
_entity_poly.pdbx_seq_one_letter_code
_entity_poly.pdbx_strand_id
1 'polypeptide(L)' 'MTHLKLDGVKVAILAANGFEQDELFKPKLKLVECGATTTLLSIKNGEIRGAIGDETGDICAVDAEVFGA' A
#
# COMPACT_ATOMS: atom_id res chain seq x y z
N MET A 1 1.05 23.98 16.47
CA MET A 1 0.60 22.95 15.51
C MET A 1 0.97 21.61 16.08
N THR A 2 0.04 20.66 16.13
CA THR A 2 0.31 19.29 16.56
C THR A 2 0.99 18.56 15.40
N HIS A 3 2.21 18.08 15.62
CA HIS A 3 2.89 17.18 14.69
C HIS A 3 2.36 15.76 14.88
N LEU A 4 2.01 15.09 13.78
CA LEU A 4 1.70 13.68 13.82
C LEU A 4 3.00 12.87 13.90
N LYS A 5 2.90 11.65 14.42
CA LYS A 5 4.05 10.81 14.80
C LYS A 5 5.01 10.52 13.63
N LEU A 6 4.51 10.51 12.40
CA LEU A 6 5.25 10.16 11.18
C LEU A 6 5.29 11.31 10.16
N ASP A 7 5.09 12.56 10.59
CA ASP A 7 5.19 13.71 9.71
C ASP A 7 6.54 13.72 8.94
N GLY A 8 6.47 13.86 7.62
CA GLY A 8 7.64 13.87 6.74
C GLY A 8 8.25 12.50 6.42
N VAL A 9 7.77 11.42 7.05
CA VAL A 9 8.20 10.05 6.73
C VAL A 9 7.58 9.59 5.41
N LYS A 10 8.38 8.96 4.56
CA LYS A 10 7.94 8.32 3.32
C LYS A 10 8.07 6.81 3.44
N VAL A 11 7.03 6.07 3.07
CA VAL A 11 6.98 4.61 3.13
C VAL A 11 6.66 4.04 1.76
N ALA A 12 7.58 3.24 1.21
CA ALA A 12 7.29 2.39 0.06
C ALA A 12 6.63 1.10 0.55
N ILE A 13 5.48 0.75 -0.01
CA ILE A 13 4.76 -0.49 0.27
C ILE A 13 4.87 -1.36 -0.97
N LEU A 14 5.41 -2.57 -0.83
CA LEU A 14 5.51 -3.53 -1.93
C LEU A 14 4.33 -4.51 -1.85
N ALA A 15 3.52 -4.58 -2.90
CA ALA A 15 2.48 -5.60 -3.01
C ALA A 15 2.32 -6.03 -4.47
N ALA A 16 1.82 -7.24 -4.68
CA ALA A 16 1.49 -7.79 -5.99
C ALA A 16 0.09 -8.40 -5.95
N ASN A 17 -0.43 -8.83 -7.11
CA ASN A 17 -1.70 -9.54 -7.19
C ASN A 17 -1.75 -10.72 -6.20
N GLY A 18 -2.87 -10.86 -5.50
CA GLY A 18 -3.10 -11.90 -4.50
C GLY A 18 -2.60 -11.54 -3.10
N PHE A 19 -2.27 -10.27 -2.82
CA PHE A 19 -1.98 -9.82 -1.46
C PHE A 19 -3.20 -10.02 -0.54
N GLU A 20 -2.99 -10.34 0.73
CA GLU A 20 -4.10 -10.39 1.69
C GLU A 20 -4.61 -8.96 1.98
N GLN A 21 -5.91 -8.72 1.77
CA GLN A 21 -6.50 -7.39 1.70
C GLN A 21 -6.23 -6.55 2.94
N ASP A 22 -6.43 -7.17 4.10
CA ASP A 22 -6.22 -6.52 5.39
C ASP A 22 -4.75 -6.17 5.65
N GLU A 23 -3.82 -6.94 5.10
CA GLU A 23 -2.37 -6.73 5.27
C GLU A 23 -1.85 -5.53 4.46
N LEU A 24 -2.56 -5.10 3.41
CA LEU A 24 -2.25 -3.85 2.71
C LEU A 24 -3.03 -2.67 3.28
N PHE A 25 -4.36 -2.78 3.35
CA PHE A 25 -5.20 -1.61 3.59
C PHE A 25 -5.13 -1.10 5.03
N LYS A 26 -5.15 -2.00 6.03
CA LYS A 26 -5.13 -1.57 7.44
C LYS A 26 -3.79 -0.90 7.81
N PRO A 27 -2.61 -1.48 7.47
CA PRO A 27 -1.34 -0.81 7.73
C PRO A 27 -1.17 0.48 6.94
N LYS A 28 -1.53 0.51 5.64
CA LYS A 28 -1.45 1.73 4.82
C LYS A 28 -2.28 2.87 5.42
N LEU A 29 -3.52 2.60 5.83
CA LEU A 29 -4.39 3.59 6.48
C LEU A 29 -3.75 4.12 7.75
N LYS A 30 -3.24 3.23 8.62
CA LYS A 30 -2.61 3.64 9.88
C LYS A 30 -1.39 4.53 9.69
N LEU A 31 -0.58 4.26 8.66
CA LEU A 31 0.57 5.09 8.30
C LEU A 31 0.13 6.51 7.90
N VAL A 32 -0.88 6.62 7.04
CA VAL A 32 -1.43 7.91 6.58
C VAL A 32 -2.04 8.69 7.75
N GLU A 33 -2.84 8.05 8.61
CA GLU A 33 -3.40 8.67 9.82
C GLU A 33 -2.31 9.22 10.76
N CYS A 34 -1.12 8.62 10.75
CA CYS A 34 0.02 9.05 11.55
C CYS A 34 0.88 10.12 10.85
N GLY A 35 0.51 10.60 9.66
CA GLY A 35 1.21 11.66 8.94
C GLY A 35 2.25 11.17 7.91
N ALA A 36 2.37 9.86 7.70
CA ALA A 36 3.29 9.33 6.69
C ALA A 36 2.73 9.50 5.27
N THR A 37 3.62 9.74 4.31
CA THR A 37 3.30 9.60 2.88
C THR A 37 3.60 8.17 2.45
N THR A 38 2.62 7.49 1.85
CA THR A 38 2.79 6.12 1.36
C THR A 38 2.84 6.08 -0.17
N THR A 39 3.61 5.14 -0.72
CA THR A 39 3.67 4.86 -2.17
C THR A 39 3.57 3.34 -2.35
N LEU A 40 2.52 2.89 -3.04
CA LEU A 40 2.30 1.49 -3.36
C LEU A 40 3.04 1.13 -4.65
N LEU A 41 4.06 0.30 -4.52
CA LEU A 41 4.83 -0.23 -5.63
C LEU A 41 4.43 -1.68 -5.92
N SER A 42 4.47 -2.05 -7.20
CA SER A 42 4.21 -3.42 -7.63
C SER A 42 5.14 -3.86 -8.76
N ILE A 43 5.12 -5.14 -9.10
CA ILE A 43 5.90 -5.72 -10.22
C ILE A 43 5.38 -5.32 -11.60
N LYS A 44 4.28 -4.56 -11.66
CA LYS A 44 3.71 -3.99 -12.88
C LYS A 44 2.91 -2.73 -12.55
N ASN A 45 2.81 -1.81 -13.50
CA ASN A 45 1.87 -0.68 -13.43
C ASN A 45 0.40 -1.11 -13.55
N GLY A 46 -0.51 -0.19 -13.23
CA GLY A 46 -1.96 -0.38 -13.35
C GLY A 46 -2.61 -0.70 -12.02
N GLU A 47 -3.29 -1.83 -11.92
CA GLU A 47 -4.01 -2.25 -10.72
C GLU A 47 -3.56 -3.62 -10.24
N ILE A 48 -3.58 -3.80 -8.92
CA ILE A 48 -3.46 -5.09 -8.27
C ILE A 48 -4.73 -5.43 -7.49
N ARG A 49 -5.04 -6.72 -7.40
CA ARG A 49 -6.20 -7.26 -6.69
C ARG A 49 -5.77 -8.01 -5.44
N GLY A 50 -6.45 -7.75 -4.33
CA GLY A 50 -6.28 -8.47 -3.08
C GLY A 50 -7.07 -9.77 -3.01
N ALA A 51 -6.85 -10.52 -1.94
CA ALA A 51 -7.62 -11.68 -1.52
C ALA A 51 -8.17 -11.44 -0.11
N ILE A 52 -9.26 -12.11 0.22
CA ILE A 52 -9.79 -12.19 1.59
C ILE A 52 -9.89 -13.69 1.90
N GLY A 53 -8.81 -14.25 2.45
CA GLY A 53 -8.69 -15.71 2.51
C GLY A 53 -8.73 -16.34 1.11
N ASP A 54 -9.68 -17.24 0.86
CA ASP A 54 -9.86 -17.88 -0.45
C ASP A 54 -10.77 -17.08 -1.41
N GLU A 55 -11.29 -15.93 -0.98
CA GLU A 55 -12.18 -15.09 -1.79
C GLU A 55 -11.42 -13.97 -2.51
N THR A 56 -12.01 -13.50 -3.60
CA THR A 56 -11.50 -12.33 -4.32
C THR A 56 -11.74 -11.06 -3.50
N GLY A 57 -10.68 -10.30 -3.26
CA GLY A 57 -10.75 -8.98 -2.64
C GLY A 57 -10.83 -7.84 -3.66
N ASP A 58 -10.63 -6.64 -3.13
CA ASP A 58 -10.71 -5.38 -3.86
C ASP A 58 -9.48 -5.11 -4.74
N ILE A 59 -9.67 -4.20 -5.70
CA ILE A 59 -8.61 -3.67 -6.55
C ILE A 59 -8.03 -2.38 -5.96
N CYS A 60 -6.75 -2.14 -6.17
CA CYS A 60 -6.13 -0.84 -5.90
C CYS A 60 -5.12 -0.46 -6.99
N ALA A 61 -5.04 0.84 -7.27
CA ALA A 61 -4.10 1.39 -8.22
C ALA A 61 -2.67 1.33 -7.66
N VAL A 62 -1.73 0.94 -8.51
CA VAL A 62 -0.30 0.96 -8.25
C VAL A 62 0.22 2.36 -8.54
N ASP A 63 0.97 2.94 -7.60
CA ASP A 63 1.53 4.28 -7.75
C ASP A 63 2.75 4.28 -8.69
N ALA A 64 3.58 3.23 -8.62
CA ALA A 64 4.69 3.01 -9.55
C ALA A 64 5.13 1.54 -9.61
N GLU A 65 5.72 1.14 -10.73
CA GLU A 65 6.34 -0.18 -10.87
C GLU A 65 7.70 -0.25 -10.18
N VAL A 66 8.00 -1.37 -9.53
CA VAL A 66 9.33 -1.70 -9.01
C VAL A 66 10.25 -1.97 -10.20
N PHE A 67 11.07 -0.99 -10.57
CA PHE A 67 12.05 -1.13 -11.64
C PHE A 67 13.43 -1.53 -11.09
N GLY A 68 13.97 -2.65 -11.58
CA GLY A 68 15.40 -2.97 -11.49
C GLY A 68 15.97 -3.19 -10.08
N ALA A 69 15.33 -4.03 -9.26
CA ALA A 69 15.98 -4.63 -8.11
C ALA A 69 17.08 -5.63 -8.53
#